data_AF-W7YN72-F1
#
_entry.id   AF-W7YN72-F1
#
_cell.length_a   1.000
_cell.length_b   1.000
_cell.length_c   1.000
_cell.angle_alpha   90.00
_cell.angle_beta   90.00
_cell.angle_gamma   90.00
#
_symmetry.space_group_name_H-M   'P 1'
#
loop_
_entity.id
_entity.type
_entity.pdbx_description
1 polymer ?
#
loop_
_entity_poly.entity_id
_entity_poly.type
_entity_poly.pdbx_seq_one_letter_code
_entity_poly.pdbx_strand_id
1 'polypeptide(L)'
;MAKKKQQANAPKVAAADKPTTLKDLLSSEVLEKLKMQANELKAEEKQKKEAEEKQAADARKAEQNRLDNNFEHLLENSSMDWHKYK
;
A
#
# COMPACT_ATOMS: atom_id res chain seq x y z
N MET A 1 -43.34 -56.55 -42.69
CA MET A 1 -42.05 -56.48 -41.96
C MET A 1 -41.21 -55.34 -42.53
N ALA A 2 -41.19 -54.16 -41.90
CA ALA A 2 -40.13 -53.18 -42.14
C ALA A 2 -40.04 -52.26 -40.91
N LYS A 3 -38.89 -52.30 -40.26
CA LYS A 3 -38.64 -51.91 -38.87
C LYS A 3 -38.48 -50.38 -38.75
N LYS A 4 -39.29 -49.76 -37.90
CA LYS A 4 -39.25 -48.34 -37.52
C LYS A 4 -37.92 -48.06 -36.82
N LYS A 5 -37.06 -47.24 -37.44
CA LYS A 5 -35.72 -46.90 -36.94
C LYS A 5 -35.87 -45.80 -35.88
N GLN A 6 -35.93 -46.21 -34.60
CA GLN A 6 -35.80 -45.31 -33.46
C GLN A 6 -34.40 -44.68 -33.49
N GLN A 7 -34.32 -43.37 -33.66
CA GLN A 7 -33.10 -42.61 -33.41
C GLN A 7 -32.95 -42.51 -31.89
N ALA A 8 -31.89 -43.15 -31.39
CA ALA A 8 -31.48 -43.09 -30.00
C ALA A 8 -31.11 -41.66 -29.63
N ASN A 9 -31.74 -41.16 -28.57
CA ASN A 9 -31.44 -39.90 -27.93
C ASN A 9 -30.01 -39.99 -27.38
N ALA A 10 -29.07 -39.23 -27.95
CA ALA A 10 -27.70 -39.16 -27.45
C ALA A 10 -27.71 -38.62 -26.00
N PRO A 11 -26.87 -39.18 -25.09
CA PRO A 11 -26.76 -38.64 -23.74
C PRO A 11 -26.16 -37.24 -23.82
N LYS A 12 -26.95 -36.25 -23.37
CA LYS A 12 -26.50 -34.88 -23.18
C LYS A 12 -25.40 -34.93 -22.11
N VAL A 13 -24.14 -34.79 -22.55
CA VAL A 13 -22.99 -34.67 -21.65
C VAL A 13 -23.35 -33.59 -20.64
N ALA A 14 -23.52 -33.99 -19.39
CA ALA A 14 -23.72 -33.08 -18.28
C ALA A 14 -22.58 -32.07 -18.37
N ALA A 15 -22.94 -30.81 -18.56
CA ALA A 15 -22.00 -29.71 -18.42
C ALA A 15 -21.48 -29.80 -17.00
N ALA A 16 -20.33 -30.45 -16.83
CA ALA A 16 -19.58 -30.47 -15.59
C ALA A 16 -19.49 -29.02 -15.14
N ASP A 17 -20.03 -28.77 -13.94
CA ASP A 17 -20.02 -27.52 -13.22
C ASP A 17 -18.73 -26.77 -13.50
N LYS A 18 -18.84 -25.74 -14.36
CA LYS A 18 -17.73 -24.84 -14.63
C LYS A 18 -17.52 -24.07 -13.32
N PRO A 19 -16.32 -24.09 -12.71
CA PRO A 19 -16.06 -23.36 -11.48
C PRO A 19 -16.47 -21.90 -11.69
N THR A 20 -17.55 -21.50 -11.02
CA THR A 20 -18.36 -20.33 -11.41
C THR A 20 -17.78 -19.01 -10.88
N THR A 21 -16.61 -19.05 -10.23
CA THR A 21 -15.94 -17.82 -9.76
C THR A 21 -14.42 -17.91 -9.92
N LEU A 22 -13.78 -16.78 -10.23
CA LEU A 22 -12.32 -16.64 -10.26
C LEU A 22 -11.63 -17.06 -8.93
N LYS A 23 -12.39 -17.10 -7.84
CA LYS A 23 -11.99 -17.61 -6.52
C LYS A 23 -11.92 -19.13 -6.41
N ASP A 24 -12.49 -19.84 -7.38
CA ASP A 24 -12.53 -21.31 -7.44
C ASP A 24 -11.45 -21.85 -8.40
N LEU A 25 -10.94 -20.98 -9.29
CA LEU A 25 -9.73 -21.21 -10.10
C LEU A 25 -8.43 -20.89 -9.35
N LEU A 26 -8.45 -19.89 -8.45
CA LEU A 26 -7.38 -19.68 -7.49
C LEU A 26 -7.68 -20.53 -6.25
N SER A 27 -6.84 -21.51 -5.95
CA SER A 27 -6.94 -22.22 -4.68
C SER A 27 -6.93 -21.20 -3.52
N SER A 28 -7.74 -21.46 -2.49
CA SER A 28 -7.81 -20.63 -1.27
C SER A 28 -6.42 -20.35 -0.68
N GLU A 29 -5.52 -21.32 -0.80
CA GLU A 29 -4.10 -21.23 -0.44
C GLU A 29 -3.35 -20.10 -1.19
N VAL A 30 -3.58 -19.93 -2.50
CA VAL A 30 -2.95 -18.87 -3.30
C VAL A 30 -3.51 -17.50 -2.91
N LEU A 31 -4.80 -17.41 -2.60
CA LEU A 31 -5.39 -16.17 -2.10
C LEU A 31 -4.85 -15.78 -0.71
N GLU A 32 -4.62 -16.76 0.16
CA GLU A 32 -3.99 -16.50 1.46
C GLU A 32 -2.54 -16.04 1.32
N LYS A 33 -1.75 -16.70 0.47
CA LYS A 33 -0.38 -16.27 0.14
C LYS A 33 -0.35 -14.85 -0.42
N LEU A 34 -1.27 -14.51 -1.32
CA LEU A 34 -1.36 -13.17 -1.89
C LEU A 34 -1.74 -12.11 -0.84
N LYS A 35 -2.66 -12.44 0.08
CA LYS A 35 -3.01 -11.54 1.18
C LYS A 35 -1.83 -11.33 2.15
N MET A 36 -1.09 -12.39 2.46
CA MET A 36 0.13 -12.29 3.28
C MET A 36 1.14 -11.37 2.62
N GLN A 37 1.46 -11.58 1.34
CA GLN A 37 2.39 -10.73 0.60
C GLN A 37 1.90 -9.28 0.50
N ALA A 38 0.60 -9.07 0.27
CA ALA A 38 0.03 -7.72 0.24
C ALA A 38 0.12 -7.02 1.59
N ASN A 39 -0.04 -7.75 2.70
CA ASN A 39 0.12 -7.18 4.04
C ASN A 39 1.59 -6.89 4.37
N GLU A 40 2.51 -7.75 3.94
CA GLU A 40 3.95 -7.56 4.09
C GLU A 40 4.43 -6.32 3.34
N LEU A 41 4.04 -6.17 2.06
CA LEU A 41 4.36 -4.97 1.27
C LEU A 41 3.78 -3.69 1.89
N LYS A 42 2.53 -3.72 2.38
CA LYS A 42 1.94 -2.57 3.07
C LYS A 42 2.69 -2.20 4.35
N ALA A 43 3.18 -3.19 5.10
CA ALA A 43 3.97 -2.97 6.30
C ALA A 43 5.33 -2.33 5.94
N GLU A 44 5.98 -2.79 4.87
CA GLU A 44 7.22 -2.20 4.38
C GLU A 44 7.04 -0.76 3.89
N GLU A 45 5.98 -0.48 3.11
CA GLU A 45 5.68 0.88 2.65
C GLU A 45 5.41 1.82 3.81
N LYS A 46 4.66 1.36 4.83
CA LYS A 46 4.43 2.13 6.05
C LYS A 46 5.73 2.43 6.78
N GLN A 47 6.62 1.45 6.91
CA GLN A 47 7.93 1.65 7.56
C GLN A 47 8.82 2.62 6.78
N LYS A 48 8.84 2.54 5.44
CA LYS A 48 9.59 3.49 4.61
C LYS A 48 9.08 4.92 4.78
N LYS A 49 7.76 5.10 4.76
CA LYS A 49 7.14 6.41 4.96
C LYS A 49 7.44 6.97 6.35
N GLU A 50 7.32 6.15 7.39
CA GLU A 50 7.65 6.56 8.76
C GLU A 50 9.15 6.92 8.91
N ALA A 51 10.04 6.18 8.25
CA ALA A 51 11.47 6.48 8.25
C ALA A 51 11.79 7.80 7.54
N GLU A 52 11.13 8.07 6.41
CA GLU A 52 11.29 9.33 5.67
C GLU A 52 10.76 10.53 6.47
N GLU A 53 9.58 10.40 7.09
CA GLU A 53 9.02 11.45 7.97
C GLU A 53 9.94 11.72 9.17
N LYS A 54 10.53 10.68 9.75
CA LYS A 54 11.48 10.82 10.85
C LYS A 54 12.76 11.53 10.41
N GLN A 55 13.34 11.15 9.27
CA GLN A 55 14.54 11.82 8.73
C GLN A 55 14.26 13.29 8.40
N ALA A 56 13.09 13.60 7.83
CA ALA A 56 12.70 14.98 7.56
C ALA A 56 12.52 15.79 8.85
N ALA A 57 11.93 15.20 9.90
CA ALA A 57 11.79 15.86 11.20
C ALA A 57 13.16 16.11 11.87
N ASP A 58 14.06 15.13 11.83
CA ASP A 58 15.41 15.26 12.38
C ASP A 58 16.23 16.31 11.62
N ALA A 59 16.11 16.37 10.29
CA ALA A 59 16.75 17.40 9.47
C ALA A 59 16.25 18.80 9.80
N ARG A 60 14.92 18.99 9.91
CA ARG A 60 14.34 20.28 10.32
C ARG A 60 14.82 20.70 11.71
N LYS A 61 14.90 19.77 12.65
CA LYS A 61 15.38 20.04 14.00
C LYS A 61 16.86 20.43 14.00
N ALA A 62 17.69 19.76 13.21
CA ALA A 62 19.10 20.09 13.08
C ALA A 62 19.31 21.47 12.42
N GLU A 63 18.50 21.81 11.42
CA GLU A 63 18.51 23.12 10.78
C GLU A 63 18.03 24.22 11.74
N GLN A 64 16.93 24.00 12.46
CA GLN A 64 16.45 24.92 13.49
C GLN A 64 17.52 25.16 14.55
N ASN A 65 18.15 24.09 15.07
CA ASN A 65 19.26 24.24 16.01
C ASN A 65 20.42 25.03 15.40
N ARG A 66 20.75 24.85 14.11
CA ARG A 66 21.77 25.66 13.44
C ARG A 66 21.39 27.13 13.36
N LEU A 67 20.15 27.43 13.03
CA LEU A 67 19.62 28.79 12.94
C LEU A 67 19.56 29.46 14.32
N ASP A 68 19.20 28.71 15.36
CA ASP A 68 19.20 29.17 16.75
C ASP A 68 20.62 29.44 17.29
N ASN A 69 21.64 28.77 16.74
CA ASN A 69 23.04 29.05 17.06
C ASN A 69 23.66 30.11 16.13
N ASN A 70 22.98 30.51 15.06
CA ASN A 70 23.47 31.51 14.13
C ASN A 70 23.01 32.90 14.57
N PHE A 71 23.96 33.69 15.08
CA PHE A 71 23.72 35.06 15.55
C PHE A 71 23.13 35.99 14.49
N GLU A 72 23.46 35.81 13.21
CA GLU A 72 22.92 36.64 12.12
C GLU A 72 21.42 36.36 11.92
N HIS A 73 21.03 35.08 11.87
CA HIS A 73 19.63 34.69 11.81
C HIS A 73 18.85 35.14 13.05
N LEU A 74 19.44 34.98 14.24
CA LEU A 74 18.83 35.49 15.47
C LEU A 74 18.68 37.01 15.46
N LEU A 75 19.66 37.76 14.95
CA LEU A 75 19.61 39.22 14.92
C LEU A 75 18.57 39.74 13.93
N GLU A 76 18.44 39.12 12.77
CA GLU A 76 17.46 39.49 11.74
C GLU A 76 16.02 39.14 12.15
N ASN A 77 15.82 38.01 12.85
CA ASN A 77 14.49 37.56 13.27
C ASN A 77 14.09 38.04 14.67
N SER A 78 15.03 38.52 15.47
CA SER A 78 14.74 39.07 16.80
C SER A 78 14.26 40.51 16.68
N SER A 79 13.03 40.77 17.13
CA SER A 79 12.42 42.11 17.20
C SER A 79 12.99 43.00 18.33
N MET A 80 14.18 42.66 18.84
CA MET A 80 14.79 43.33 19.99
C MET A 80 15.43 44.66 19.56
N ASP A 81 14.69 45.75 19.74
CA ASP A 81 15.22 47.12 19.60
C ASP A 81 16.17 47.46 20.77
N TRP A 82 17.46 47.17 20.60
CA TRP A 82 18.52 47.50 21.57
C TRP A 82 18.62 49.00 21.89
N HIS A 83 18.14 49.88 21.00
CA HIS A 83 18.03 51.32 21.25
C HIS A 83 17.08 51.69 22.39
N LYS A 84 16.14 50.80 22.78
CA LYS A 84 15.20 51.04 23.89
C LYS A 84 15.83 50.86 25.27
N TYR A 85 17.02 50.26 25.35
CA TYR A 85 17.69 49.91 26.59
C TYR A 85 19.01 50.68 26.81
N LYS A 86 19.24 51.73 26.01
CA LYS A 86 20.47 52.51 26.01
C LYS A 86 20.31 53.84 26.72
#